data_AF-A0A524E4E5-F1
#
_entry.id   AF-A0A524E4E5-F1
#
_cell.length_a   1.000
_cell.length_b   1.000
_cell.length_c   1.000
_cell.angle_alpha   90.00
_cell.angle_beta   90.00
_cell.angle_gamma   90.00
#
_symmetry.space_group_name_H-M   'P 1'
#
loop_
_entity.id
_entity.type
_entity.pdbx_description
1 polymer ?
#
loop_
_entity_poly.entity_id
_entity_poly.type
_entity_poly.pdbx_seq_one_letter_code
_entity_poly.pdbx_strand_id
1 'polypeptide(L)'
;MLYSLYSSPRLPEESSLGSCCGVWKMAGFMKKARPSVAVATLIVVFMVANQSGLMYSAAVASELNVKALFLMDHEYGANYHHIRDILDSWGWDITVAGTNASLQPCGYQSDDEVIPTDVLIDDVQDVAQYDIVSIMPGQSYSLMLDSGKALSLIAGAVDASLVVSAWCKGIQILAAADVIDGKNVTGHWLYEDECEEAGAAFLRDVPPVTDGIIITTSRSRYYRMEMCVAMARALGVYEEDPPELHATSLNASWMNPSQAIEISASVTDSTRVSGVLARIYDVSNGTASALEVAAVELSLVEEDIYNGHILGLDEGSFLVHIEVQDIYGNTALYNSSAEFVVSWSPPFPSLNTALGIAGAAIALTFVTLVVVKRKR
;
A
#
# COMPACT_ATOMS: atom_id res chain seq x y z
N MET A 1 41.20 8.45 14.22
CA MET A 1 40.49 9.42 15.08
C MET A 1 39.19 9.76 14.36
N LEU A 2 37.98 9.35 14.74
CA LEU A 2 37.42 8.83 15.97
C LEU A 2 36.35 7.79 15.58
N TYR A 3 36.35 6.64 16.27
CA TYR A 3 35.27 5.65 16.28
C TYR A 3 34.15 6.12 17.22
N SER A 4 32.89 5.90 16.85
CA SER A 4 31.70 5.99 17.73
C SER A 4 30.74 4.89 17.28
N LEU A 5 30.78 3.70 17.90
CA LEU A 5 29.95 3.26 19.04
C LEU A 5 28.44 3.33 18.75
N TYR A 6 27.96 2.38 17.95
CA TYR A 6 26.61 1.84 18.08
C TYR A 6 26.73 0.39 18.54
N SER A 7 26.50 0.17 19.84
CA SER A 7 26.33 -1.15 20.44
C SER A 7 24.87 -1.56 20.30
N SER A 8 24.59 -2.55 19.46
CA SER A 8 23.26 -3.17 19.38
C SER A 8 23.02 -4.11 20.57
N PRO A 9 21.77 -4.25 21.06
CA PRO A 9 21.46 -5.21 22.10
C PRO A 9 21.39 -6.63 21.52
N ARG A 10 22.12 -7.57 22.17
CA ARG A 10 21.94 -9.01 21.95
C ARG A 10 20.52 -9.41 22.32
N LEU A 11 19.77 -9.98 21.39
CA LEU A 11 18.50 -10.65 21.66
C LEU A 11 18.75 -12.15 21.91
N PRO A 12 17.99 -12.79 22.81
CA PRO A 12 18.33 -14.10 23.35
C PRO A 12 17.95 -15.25 22.40
N GLU A 13 18.75 -16.33 22.50
CA GLU A 13 18.53 -17.65 21.91
C GLU A 13 17.18 -18.25 22.36
N GLU A 14 16.32 -18.63 21.41
CA GLU A 14 15.16 -19.48 21.69
C GLU A 14 15.60 -20.94 21.79
N SER A 15 15.77 -21.41 23.02
CA SER A 15 15.89 -22.84 23.33
C SER A 15 14.50 -23.45 23.60
N SER A 16 14.23 -24.53 22.87
CA SER A 16 13.31 -25.64 23.16
C SER A 16 12.64 -25.68 24.54
N LEU A 17 11.32 -25.80 24.59
CA LEU A 17 10.49 -26.45 25.62
C LEU A 17 9.08 -26.59 24.99
N GLY A 18 8.45 -27.76 24.91
CA GLY A 18 8.29 -28.75 25.96
C GLY A 18 6.81 -28.79 26.34
N SER A 19 6.10 -29.77 25.80
CA SER A 19 4.70 -30.12 26.06
C SER A 19 4.29 -30.06 27.53
N CYS A 20 3.16 -29.42 27.85
CA CYS A 20 2.32 -29.76 29.01
C CYS A 20 0.94 -29.10 28.90
N CYS A 21 -0.02 -29.78 28.27
CA CYS A 21 -1.43 -29.39 28.28
C CYS A 21 -2.11 -30.03 29.51
N GLY A 22 -2.24 -29.26 30.59
CA GLY A 22 -2.99 -29.61 31.80
C GLY A 22 -4.39 -29.02 31.75
N VAL A 23 -5.40 -29.89 31.65
CA VAL A 23 -6.83 -29.57 31.72
C VAL A 23 -7.20 -29.04 33.11
N TRP A 24 -7.73 -27.82 33.18
CA TRP A 24 -8.43 -27.31 34.36
C TRP A 24 -9.86 -26.90 33.99
N LYS A 25 -10.82 -27.71 34.46
CA LYS A 25 -12.23 -27.34 34.58
C LYS A 25 -12.40 -26.41 35.78
N MET A 26 -12.98 -25.23 35.59
CA MET A 26 -13.66 -24.50 36.66
C MET A 26 -15.09 -24.16 36.27
N ALA A 27 -16.01 -24.74 37.01
CA ALA A 27 -17.41 -24.35 37.10
C ALA A 27 -17.53 -23.12 38.00
N GLY A 28 -18.48 -22.22 37.71
CA GLY A 28 -18.87 -21.21 38.68
C GLY A 28 -19.76 -20.09 38.16
N PHE A 29 -21.00 -20.10 38.68
CA PHE A 29 -21.80 -18.93 39.02
C PHE A 29 -22.56 -18.16 37.92
N MET A 30 -23.81 -18.60 37.70
CA MET A 30 -24.86 -17.76 37.12
C MET A 30 -25.32 -16.70 38.13
N LYS A 31 -25.25 -15.41 37.75
CA LYS A 31 -26.02 -14.33 38.38
C LYS A 31 -27.00 -13.73 37.36
N LYS A 32 -28.26 -13.69 37.78
CA LYS A 32 -29.44 -13.17 37.08
C LYS A 32 -29.33 -11.64 36.94
N ALA A 33 -29.25 -11.12 35.71
CA ALA A 33 -29.34 -9.69 35.41
C ALA A 33 -30.78 -9.32 34.99
N ARG A 34 -31.26 -8.18 35.48
CA ARG A 34 -32.57 -7.56 35.14
C ARG A 34 -32.46 -6.81 33.81
N PRO A 35 -33.55 -6.65 33.03
CA PRO A 35 -33.47 -6.01 31.72
C PRO A 35 -33.44 -4.48 31.89
N SER A 36 -32.35 -3.86 31.45
CA SER A 36 -32.25 -2.41 31.21
C SER A 36 -32.72 -2.13 29.78
N VAL A 37 -33.57 -1.12 29.61
CA VAL A 37 -34.06 -0.63 28.33
C VAL A 37 -32.86 -0.17 27.49
N ALA A 38 -32.55 -0.91 26.41
CA ALA A 38 -31.56 -0.52 25.42
C ALA A 38 -32.22 0.42 24.40
N VAL A 39 -31.76 1.67 24.35
CA VAL A 39 -32.01 2.58 23.23
C VAL A 39 -31.09 2.14 22.09
N ALA A 40 -31.65 1.52 21.06
CA ALA A 40 -30.92 1.14 19.87
C ALA A 40 -30.69 2.38 19.00
N THR A 41 -29.47 2.91 19.02
CA THR A 41 -29.00 3.89 18.03
C THR A 41 -28.77 3.14 16.73
N LEU A 42 -29.65 3.39 15.75
CA LEU A 42 -29.59 2.79 14.42
C LEU A 42 -28.50 3.50 13.61
N ILE A 43 -27.30 2.93 13.52
CA ILE A 43 -26.29 3.34 12.54
C ILE A 43 -26.74 2.76 11.20
N VAL A 44 -27.26 3.61 10.32
CA VAL A 44 -27.59 3.24 8.94
C VAL A 44 -26.33 3.49 8.09
N VAL A 45 -25.61 2.41 7.78
CA VAL A 45 -24.57 2.42 6.74
C VAL A 45 -25.30 2.31 5.40
N PHE A 46 -25.34 3.41 4.65
CA PHE A 46 -25.80 3.40 3.25
C PHE A 46 -24.64 2.97 2.35
N MET A 47 -24.61 1.71 1.94
CA MET A 47 -23.81 1.28 0.79
C MET A 47 -24.55 1.71 -0.49
N VAL A 48 -24.21 2.88 -1.03
CA VAL A 48 -24.55 3.21 -2.42
C VAL A 48 -23.43 2.61 -3.28
N ALA A 49 -23.73 1.48 -3.93
CA ALA A 49 -22.86 0.89 -4.93
C ALA A 49 -22.80 1.82 -6.15
N ASN A 50 -21.73 2.61 -6.23
CA ASN A 50 -21.45 3.48 -7.37
C ASN A 50 -20.85 2.62 -8.49
N GLN A 51 -21.70 2.05 -9.36
CA GLN A 51 -21.29 1.16 -10.46
C GLN A 51 -20.47 1.87 -11.55
N SER A 52 -20.38 3.20 -11.50
CA SER A 52 -19.60 4.02 -12.43
C SER A 52 -18.08 3.91 -12.20
N GLY A 53 -17.65 3.68 -10.95
CA GLY A 53 -16.22 3.59 -10.60
C GLY A 53 -15.53 2.31 -11.10
N LEU A 54 -16.30 1.24 -11.31
CA LEU A 54 -15.77 -0.05 -11.80
C LEU A 54 -15.31 0.00 -13.26
N MET A 55 -15.90 0.87 -14.09
CA MET A 55 -15.56 0.99 -15.51
C MET A 55 -14.35 1.90 -15.74
N TYR A 56 -14.10 2.87 -14.84
CA TYR A 56 -13.04 3.85 -15.03
C TYR A 56 -11.68 3.42 -14.45
N SER A 57 -11.69 2.56 -13.42
CA SER A 57 -10.47 1.98 -12.83
C SER A 57 -9.62 1.16 -13.83
N ALA A 58 -10.21 0.65 -14.91
CA ALA A 58 -9.51 -0.15 -15.91
C ALA A 58 -8.72 0.68 -16.95
N ALA A 59 -8.93 2.01 -17.03
CA ALA A 59 -8.41 2.82 -18.13
C ALA A 59 -7.13 3.62 -17.81
N VAL A 60 -6.78 3.77 -16.53
CA VAL A 60 -5.54 4.45 -16.09
C VAL A 60 -4.59 3.43 -15.46
N ALA A 61 -4.31 2.36 -16.20
CA ALA A 61 -3.16 1.51 -15.95
C ALA A 61 -2.09 1.89 -16.97
N SER A 62 -1.20 2.82 -16.60
CA SER A 62 0.08 2.88 -17.29
C SER A 62 0.72 1.49 -17.20
N GLU A 63 1.23 1.00 -18.33
CA GLU A 63 1.66 -0.37 -18.60
C GLU A 63 2.91 -0.79 -17.79
N LEU A 64 2.84 -0.79 -16.47
CA LEU A 64 3.80 -1.46 -15.59
C LEU A 64 3.58 -2.99 -15.62
N ASN A 65 3.45 -3.55 -16.82
CA ASN A 65 3.08 -4.95 -17.06
C ASN A 65 4.28 -5.86 -16.78
N VAL A 66 4.71 -5.91 -15.52
CA VAL A 66 5.78 -6.78 -15.05
C VAL A 66 5.29 -8.20 -15.07
N LYS A 67 5.96 -9.05 -15.83
CA LYS A 67 5.72 -10.50 -15.87
C LYS A 67 6.69 -11.21 -14.96
N ALA A 68 6.18 -11.82 -13.92
CA ALA A 68 6.97 -12.54 -12.94
C ALA A 68 6.72 -14.05 -13.02
N LEU A 69 7.81 -14.82 -13.04
CA LEU A 69 7.76 -16.28 -12.88
C LEU A 69 8.13 -16.64 -11.44
N PHE A 70 7.19 -17.20 -10.70
CA PHE A 70 7.44 -17.70 -9.35
C PHE A 70 7.77 -19.18 -9.41
N LEU A 71 8.98 -19.54 -8.99
CA LEU A 71 9.36 -20.94 -8.81
C LEU A 71 9.03 -21.38 -7.39
N MET A 72 8.26 -22.47 -7.29
CA MET A 72 7.74 -22.97 -6.03
C MET A 72 7.83 -24.49 -5.93
N ASP A 73 8.04 -24.97 -4.71
CA ASP A 73 8.01 -26.39 -4.36
C ASP A 73 6.84 -26.67 -3.40
N HIS A 74 6.59 -27.94 -3.10
CA HIS A 74 5.85 -28.33 -1.91
C HIS A 74 6.49 -27.71 -0.65
N GLU A 75 5.67 -27.60 0.40
CA GLU A 75 6.03 -26.90 1.62
C GLU A 75 6.36 -25.42 1.37
N TYR A 76 5.56 -24.76 0.52
CA TYR A 76 5.70 -23.34 0.29
C TYR A 76 5.50 -22.54 1.60
N GLY A 77 6.20 -21.42 1.72
CA GLY A 77 6.35 -20.69 2.98
C GLY A 77 5.14 -19.80 3.29
N ALA A 78 4.82 -19.68 4.58
CA ALA A 78 3.65 -18.92 5.07
C ALA A 78 3.59 -17.43 4.65
N ASN A 79 4.67 -16.84 4.15
CA ASN A 79 4.67 -15.46 3.65
C ASN A 79 4.35 -15.33 2.16
N TYR A 80 4.16 -16.44 1.45
CA TYR A 80 3.84 -16.45 0.02
C TYR A 80 2.63 -15.55 -0.29
N HIS A 81 1.49 -15.76 0.38
CA HIS A 81 0.27 -14.99 0.12
C HIS A 81 0.46 -13.50 0.38
N HIS A 82 1.15 -13.11 1.45
CA HIS A 82 1.43 -11.70 1.72
C HIS A 82 2.32 -11.04 0.66
N ILE A 83 3.29 -11.77 0.12
CA ILE A 83 4.14 -11.27 -0.97
C ILE A 83 3.33 -11.18 -2.25
N ARG A 84 2.50 -12.20 -2.52
CA ARG A 84 1.58 -12.23 -3.67
C ARG A 84 0.63 -11.04 -3.65
N ASP A 85 -0.02 -10.76 -2.51
CA ASP A 85 -0.94 -9.64 -2.33
C ASP A 85 -0.27 -8.28 -2.64
N ILE A 86 0.97 -8.09 -2.17
CA ILE A 86 1.74 -6.86 -2.44
C ILE A 86 1.93 -6.69 -3.96
N LEU A 87 2.43 -7.72 -4.64
CA LEU A 87 2.79 -7.63 -6.05
C LEU A 87 1.54 -7.59 -6.96
N ASP A 88 0.47 -8.31 -6.58
CA ASP A 88 -0.85 -8.20 -7.24
C ASP A 88 -1.41 -6.78 -7.10
N SER A 89 -1.27 -6.13 -5.93
CA SER A 89 -1.70 -4.73 -5.75
C SER A 89 -0.93 -3.76 -6.66
N TRP A 90 0.32 -4.07 -6.97
CA TRP A 90 1.14 -3.32 -7.92
C TRP A 90 0.77 -3.60 -9.38
N GLY A 91 -0.01 -4.66 -9.63
CA GLY A 91 -0.49 -5.04 -10.95
C GLY A 91 0.45 -5.98 -11.70
N TRP A 92 1.32 -6.71 -11.00
CA TRP A 92 2.23 -7.67 -11.62
C TRP A 92 1.48 -8.88 -12.17
N ASP A 93 1.84 -9.32 -13.37
CA ASP A 93 1.35 -10.56 -13.98
C ASP A 93 2.21 -11.74 -13.51
N ILE A 94 1.70 -12.48 -12.52
CA ILE A 94 2.45 -13.54 -11.84
C ILE A 94 2.02 -14.91 -12.36
N THR A 95 2.96 -15.65 -12.95
CA THR A 95 2.83 -17.08 -13.26
C THR A 95 3.49 -17.91 -12.17
N VAL A 96 2.74 -18.81 -11.54
CA VAL A 96 3.26 -19.79 -10.58
C VAL A 96 3.72 -21.05 -11.31
N ALA A 97 5.02 -21.28 -11.31
CA ALA A 97 5.65 -22.51 -11.77
C ALA A 97 6.01 -23.42 -10.60
N GLY A 98 5.29 -24.54 -10.49
CA GLY A 98 5.39 -25.48 -9.37
C GLY A 98 6.06 -26.80 -9.76
N THR A 99 6.65 -27.49 -8.79
CA THR A 99 7.12 -28.88 -8.93
C THR A 99 5.98 -29.87 -9.13
N ASN A 100 4.76 -29.50 -8.73
CA ASN A 100 3.54 -30.30 -8.82
C ASN A 100 2.35 -29.44 -9.28
N ALA A 101 1.30 -30.06 -9.79
CA ALA A 101 0.09 -29.35 -10.26
C ALA A 101 -0.65 -28.60 -9.14
N SER A 102 -0.40 -29.00 -7.89
CA SER A 102 -0.83 -28.28 -6.71
C SER A 102 0.23 -28.38 -5.62
N LEU A 103 0.38 -27.31 -4.85
CA LEU A 103 1.42 -27.17 -3.85
C LEU A 103 0.79 -27.18 -2.46
N GLN A 104 1.46 -27.87 -1.54
CA GLN A 104 1.05 -27.98 -0.14
C GLN A 104 1.83 -26.95 0.66
N PRO A 105 1.23 -26.29 1.66
CA PRO A 105 1.92 -25.32 2.49
C PRO A 105 2.88 -26.01 3.44
N CYS A 106 3.85 -25.25 3.95
CA CYS A 106 4.69 -25.70 5.06
C CYS A 106 3.90 -25.76 6.37
N GLY A 107 4.36 -26.57 7.33
CA GLY A 107 3.69 -26.72 8.64
C GLY A 107 3.68 -25.46 9.54
N TYR A 108 4.33 -24.37 9.11
CA TYR A 108 4.27 -23.07 9.78
C TYR A 108 3.12 -22.18 9.31
N GLN A 109 2.46 -22.54 8.21
CA GLN A 109 1.30 -21.83 7.73
C GLN A 109 0.08 -22.21 8.60
N SER A 110 -0.69 -21.21 9.02
CA SER A 110 -1.88 -21.45 9.86
C SER A 110 -3.03 -22.08 9.07
N ASP A 111 -3.05 -21.81 7.77
CA ASP A 111 -4.10 -22.24 6.86
C ASP A 111 -3.49 -23.30 5.94
N ASP A 112 -3.98 -24.54 6.01
CA ASP A 112 -3.55 -25.67 5.16
C ASP A 112 -4.02 -25.49 3.69
N GLU A 113 -3.89 -24.28 3.16
CA GLU A 113 -4.35 -23.92 1.83
C GLU A 113 -3.49 -24.58 0.76
N VAL A 114 -4.14 -25.37 -0.09
CA VAL A 114 -3.50 -25.96 -1.27
C VAL A 114 -3.64 -24.99 -2.43
N ILE A 115 -2.52 -24.50 -2.96
CA ILE A 115 -2.54 -23.59 -4.10
C ILE A 115 -2.36 -24.35 -5.42
N PRO A 116 -3.12 -24.01 -6.47
CA PRO A 116 -2.88 -24.54 -7.80
C PRO A 116 -1.59 -23.95 -8.38
N THR A 117 -0.97 -24.70 -9.28
CA THR A 117 0.15 -24.24 -10.10
C THR A 117 -0.36 -23.90 -11.49
N ASP A 118 0.11 -22.79 -12.07
CA ASP A 118 -0.29 -22.35 -13.41
C ASP A 118 0.40 -23.18 -14.49
N VAL A 119 1.68 -23.52 -14.27
CA VAL A 119 2.51 -24.33 -15.17
C VAL A 119 3.48 -25.19 -14.38
N LEU A 120 3.74 -26.43 -14.79
CA LEU A 120 4.80 -27.21 -14.13
C LEU A 120 6.17 -26.64 -14.48
N ILE A 121 7.11 -26.67 -13.54
CA ILE A 121 8.51 -26.27 -13.79
C ILE A 121 9.08 -26.99 -15.02
N ASP A 122 8.76 -28.27 -15.19
CA ASP A 122 9.18 -29.09 -16.33
C ASP A 122 8.63 -28.60 -17.68
N ASP A 123 7.48 -27.91 -17.66
CA ASP A 123 6.79 -27.42 -18.84
C ASP A 123 7.19 -25.98 -19.21
N VAL A 124 7.92 -25.25 -18.36
CA VAL A 124 8.41 -23.89 -18.67
C VAL A 124 9.44 -23.96 -19.80
N GLN A 125 9.08 -23.47 -20.98
CA GLN A 125 9.94 -23.55 -22.17
C GLN A 125 10.97 -22.41 -22.26
N ASP A 126 10.53 -21.19 -21.97
CA ASP A 126 11.32 -19.98 -22.16
C ASP A 126 11.13 -19.05 -20.96
N VAL A 127 12.23 -18.65 -20.33
CA VAL A 127 12.23 -17.68 -19.21
C VAL A 127 12.31 -16.24 -19.69
N ALA A 128 12.76 -15.99 -20.92
CA ALA A 128 12.95 -14.64 -21.47
C ALA A 128 11.63 -13.90 -21.74
N GLN A 129 10.48 -14.57 -21.63
CA GLN A 129 9.16 -13.94 -21.67
C GLN A 129 8.79 -13.22 -20.35
N TYR A 130 9.55 -13.45 -19.29
CA TYR A 130 9.36 -12.84 -17.97
C TYR A 130 10.42 -11.77 -17.75
N ASP A 131 10.10 -10.77 -16.93
CA ASP A 131 11.02 -9.73 -16.52
C ASP A 131 11.82 -10.15 -15.27
N ILE A 132 11.22 -11.03 -14.45
CA ILE A 132 11.80 -11.52 -13.20
C ILE A 132 11.47 -13.00 -12.96
N VAL A 133 12.47 -13.75 -12.46
CA VAL A 133 12.28 -15.11 -11.92
C VAL A 133 12.55 -15.10 -10.42
N SER A 134 11.56 -15.51 -9.62
CA SER A 134 11.62 -15.45 -8.17
C SER A 134 11.48 -16.84 -7.53
N ILE A 135 12.48 -17.25 -6.75
CA ILE A 135 12.44 -18.45 -5.91
C ILE A 135 11.70 -18.10 -4.62
N MET A 136 10.41 -18.39 -4.59
CA MET A 136 9.51 -17.97 -3.52
C MET A 136 9.80 -18.69 -2.20
N PRO A 137 9.40 -18.11 -1.04
CA PRO A 137 9.62 -18.76 0.25
C PRO A 137 9.09 -20.20 0.30
N GLY A 138 9.85 -21.08 0.94
CA GLY A 138 9.56 -22.51 1.10
C GLY A 138 10.42 -23.15 2.20
N GLN A 139 10.07 -24.37 2.59
CA GLN A 139 10.71 -25.06 3.71
C GLN A 139 11.92 -25.91 3.30
N SER A 140 11.77 -26.82 2.34
CA SER A 140 12.82 -27.79 1.95
C SER A 140 13.42 -27.54 0.56
N TYR A 141 12.60 -27.18 -0.44
CA TYR A 141 13.01 -27.08 -1.85
C TYR A 141 13.65 -28.36 -2.42
N SER A 142 13.40 -29.52 -1.81
CA SER A 142 14.09 -30.76 -2.18
C SER A 142 13.82 -31.18 -3.62
N LEU A 143 12.58 -31.01 -4.11
CA LEU A 143 12.25 -31.40 -5.48
C LEU A 143 12.84 -30.41 -6.49
N MET A 144 12.93 -29.12 -6.12
CA MET A 144 13.64 -28.14 -6.95
C MET A 144 15.15 -28.38 -7.01
N LEU A 145 15.78 -28.76 -5.90
CA LEU A 145 17.22 -29.11 -5.87
C LEU A 145 17.53 -30.35 -6.72
N ASP A 146 16.66 -31.35 -6.70
CA ASP A 146 16.79 -32.56 -7.52
C ASP A 146 16.39 -32.33 -8.99
N SER A 147 15.77 -31.19 -9.31
CA SER A 147 15.33 -30.86 -10.66
C SER A 147 16.40 -30.08 -11.43
N GLY A 148 17.08 -30.78 -12.34
CA GLY A 148 17.98 -30.12 -13.30
C GLY A 148 17.28 -29.07 -14.17
N LYS A 149 15.97 -29.21 -14.39
CA LYS A 149 15.17 -28.20 -15.10
C LYS A 149 15.03 -26.93 -14.25
N ALA A 150 14.68 -27.03 -12.96
CA ALA A 150 14.56 -25.87 -12.08
C ALA A 150 15.87 -25.06 -12.03
N LEU A 151 17.00 -25.74 -11.84
CA LEU A 151 18.33 -25.11 -11.84
C LEU A 151 18.65 -24.46 -13.19
N SER A 152 18.32 -25.12 -14.31
CA SER A 152 18.54 -24.56 -15.65
C SER A 152 17.69 -23.32 -15.96
N LEU A 153 16.48 -23.21 -15.38
CA LEU A 153 15.65 -22.01 -15.53
C LEU A 153 16.28 -20.81 -14.83
N ILE A 154 16.84 -21.02 -13.64
CA ILE A 154 17.57 -19.99 -12.89
C ILE A 154 18.82 -19.56 -13.65
N ALA A 155 19.65 -20.51 -14.09
CA ALA A 155 20.82 -20.21 -14.91
C ALA A 155 20.45 -19.47 -16.20
N GLY A 156 19.41 -19.94 -16.91
CA GLY A 156 18.91 -19.29 -18.12
C GLY A 156 18.40 -17.86 -17.88
N ALA A 157 17.78 -17.59 -16.73
CA ALA A 157 17.34 -16.24 -16.37
C ALA A 157 18.53 -15.30 -16.14
N VAL A 158 19.58 -15.78 -15.46
CA VAL A 158 20.82 -15.02 -15.26
C VAL A 158 21.54 -14.77 -16.58
N ASP A 159 21.65 -15.79 -17.44
CA ASP A 159 22.25 -15.67 -18.78
C ASP A 159 21.49 -14.66 -19.66
N ALA A 160 20.16 -14.63 -19.54
CA ALA A 160 19.28 -13.67 -20.22
C ALA A 160 19.28 -12.28 -19.57
N SER A 161 20.05 -12.05 -18.50
CA SER A 161 20.09 -10.80 -17.74
C SER A 161 18.74 -10.37 -17.15
N LEU A 162 17.87 -11.33 -16.83
CA LEU A 162 16.62 -11.07 -16.12
C LEU A 162 16.91 -10.82 -14.64
N VAL A 163 16.01 -10.10 -13.97
CA VAL A 163 16.09 -10.02 -12.51
C VAL A 163 15.82 -11.41 -11.93
N VAL A 164 16.64 -11.83 -10.98
CA VAL A 164 16.48 -13.10 -10.27
C VAL A 164 16.45 -12.83 -8.77
N SER A 165 15.38 -13.26 -8.12
CA SER A 165 15.21 -13.09 -6.68
C SER A 165 15.15 -14.40 -5.92
N ALA A 166 15.75 -14.45 -4.72
CA ALA A 166 15.64 -15.60 -3.82
C ALA A 166 15.29 -15.20 -2.39
N TRP A 167 14.32 -15.93 -1.83
CA TRP A 167 13.73 -15.59 -0.53
C TRP A 167 14.15 -16.57 0.56
N CYS A 168 14.77 -16.06 1.62
CA CYS A 168 15.11 -16.80 2.84
C CYS A 168 15.93 -18.05 2.53
N LYS A 169 15.33 -19.24 2.64
CA LYS A 169 15.96 -20.53 2.34
C LYS A 169 16.13 -20.78 0.83
N GLY A 170 15.46 -20.03 -0.04
CA GLY A 170 15.57 -20.15 -1.49
C GLY A 170 16.96 -19.83 -2.03
N ILE A 171 17.82 -19.17 -1.22
CA ILE A 171 19.20 -18.88 -1.57
C ILE A 171 20.00 -20.15 -1.94
N GLN A 172 19.68 -21.30 -1.35
CA GLN A 172 20.34 -22.57 -1.67
C GLN A 172 20.14 -22.99 -3.13
N ILE A 173 19.04 -22.56 -3.77
CA ILE A 173 18.76 -22.85 -5.18
C ILE A 173 19.68 -22.02 -6.08
N LEU A 174 19.98 -20.77 -5.70
CA LEU A 174 20.96 -19.95 -6.43
C LEU A 174 22.38 -20.53 -6.30
N ALA A 175 22.76 -21.00 -5.11
CA ALA A 175 24.02 -21.68 -4.89
C ALA A 175 24.11 -22.98 -5.74
N ALA A 176 23.07 -23.82 -5.71
CA ALA A 176 23.01 -25.06 -6.48
C ALA A 176 22.98 -24.84 -8.00
N ALA A 177 22.44 -23.71 -8.47
CA ALA A 177 22.45 -23.32 -9.87
C ALA A 177 23.80 -22.71 -10.34
N ASP A 178 24.74 -22.49 -9.42
CA ASP A 178 26.09 -21.94 -9.70
C ASP A 178 26.04 -20.54 -10.36
N VAL A 179 25.14 -19.68 -9.88
CA VAL A 179 24.92 -18.34 -10.47
C VAL A 179 25.32 -17.16 -9.57
N ILE A 180 25.93 -17.43 -8.42
CA ILE A 180 26.26 -16.42 -7.40
C ILE A 180 27.76 -16.22 -7.16
N ASP A 181 28.62 -16.80 -8.00
CA ASP A 181 30.07 -16.59 -7.90
C ASP A 181 30.42 -15.10 -7.99
N GLY A 182 31.17 -14.62 -7.00
CA GLY A 182 31.57 -13.23 -6.86
C GLY A 182 30.45 -12.24 -6.53
N LYS A 183 29.25 -12.72 -6.16
CA LYS A 183 28.11 -11.88 -5.78
C LYS A 183 28.02 -11.66 -4.28
N ASN A 184 27.53 -10.48 -3.89
CA ASN A 184 27.06 -10.25 -2.53
C ASN A 184 25.64 -10.78 -2.40
N VAL A 185 25.39 -11.63 -1.41
CA VAL A 185 24.08 -12.25 -1.18
C VAL A 185 23.72 -12.26 0.30
N THR A 186 22.44 -12.47 0.59
CA THR A 186 21.95 -12.80 1.93
C THR A 186 20.88 -13.88 1.83
N GLY A 187 20.47 -14.45 2.95
CA GLY A 187 19.47 -15.52 2.96
C GLY A 187 19.28 -16.09 4.34
N HIS A 188 18.73 -17.31 4.41
CA HIS A 188 18.68 -18.04 5.66
C HIS A 188 20.10 -18.47 6.04
N TRP A 189 20.54 -18.07 7.24
CA TRP A 189 21.90 -18.28 7.76
C TRP A 189 22.40 -19.73 7.80
N LEU A 190 21.50 -20.71 7.64
CA LEU A 190 21.86 -22.13 7.55
C LEU A 190 22.56 -22.48 6.24
N TYR A 191 22.41 -21.63 5.22
CA TYR A 191 22.96 -21.85 3.88
C TYR A 191 24.15 -20.93 3.58
N GLU A 192 24.78 -20.39 4.61
CA GLU A 192 25.93 -19.48 4.46
C GLU A 192 27.12 -20.21 3.85
N ASP A 193 27.49 -21.36 4.41
CA ASP A 193 28.61 -22.17 3.95
C ASP A 193 28.43 -22.56 2.48
N GLU A 194 27.23 -22.99 2.08
CA GLU A 194 26.90 -23.34 0.70
C GLU A 194 26.99 -22.13 -0.26
N CYS A 195 26.66 -20.93 0.20
CA CYS A 195 26.83 -19.71 -0.60
C CYS A 195 28.31 -19.35 -0.77
N GLU A 196 29.09 -19.45 0.30
CA GLU A 196 30.53 -19.18 0.28
C GLU A 196 31.29 -20.21 -0.57
N GLU A 197 30.90 -21.49 -0.51
CA GLU A 197 31.41 -22.55 -1.37
C GLU A 197 31.07 -22.32 -2.85
N ALA A 198 29.90 -21.73 -3.14
CA ALA A 198 29.51 -21.26 -4.48
C ALA A 198 30.16 -19.92 -4.88
N GLY A 199 31.11 -19.40 -4.10
CA GLY A 199 31.89 -18.20 -4.43
C GLY A 199 31.24 -16.86 -4.07
N ALA A 200 30.10 -16.86 -3.39
CA ALA A 200 29.40 -15.63 -2.98
C ALA A 200 29.95 -15.07 -1.66
N ALA A 201 29.83 -13.75 -1.47
CA ALA A 201 30.02 -13.09 -0.18
C ALA A 201 28.69 -13.01 0.58
N PHE A 202 28.53 -13.77 1.66
CA PHE A 202 27.29 -13.82 2.43
C PHE A 202 27.21 -12.70 3.48
N LEU A 203 26.14 -11.91 3.43
CA LEU A 203 25.93 -10.75 4.30
C LEU A 203 24.75 -11.00 5.26
N ARG A 204 25.02 -11.17 6.56
CA ARG A 204 24.00 -11.55 7.57
C ARG A 204 23.02 -10.42 7.96
N ASP A 205 23.50 -9.17 8.00
CA ASP A 205 22.82 -8.08 8.71
C ASP A 205 22.23 -6.98 7.81
N VAL A 206 22.24 -7.19 6.49
CA VAL A 206 21.81 -6.17 5.51
C VAL A 206 20.78 -6.66 4.48
N PRO A 207 19.72 -7.40 4.85
CA PRO A 207 18.65 -7.75 3.92
C PRO A 207 17.74 -6.54 3.60
N PRO A 208 17.20 -6.45 2.36
CA PRO A 208 17.57 -7.24 1.19
C PRO A 208 18.93 -6.79 0.62
N VAL A 209 19.63 -7.71 -0.05
CA VAL A 209 20.87 -7.43 -0.80
C VAL A 209 20.57 -7.46 -2.29
N THR A 210 20.94 -6.39 -2.99
CA THR A 210 20.88 -6.28 -4.45
C THR A 210 22.30 -6.20 -5.01
N ASP A 211 22.68 -7.17 -5.83
CA ASP A 211 23.96 -7.22 -6.56
C ASP A 211 23.70 -7.45 -8.06
N GLY A 212 23.57 -6.34 -8.78
CA GLY A 212 23.15 -6.36 -10.18
C GLY A 212 21.73 -6.92 -10.31
N ILE A 213 21.58 -7.99 -11.10
CA ILE A 213 20.30 -8.66 -11.32
C ILE A 213 19.91 -9.65 -10.22
N ILE A 214 20.85 -10.00 -9.32
CA ILE A 214 20.58 -10.93 -8.21
C ILE A 214 20.09 -10.15 -7.00
N ILE A 215 18.90 -10.50 -6.51
CA ILE A 215 18.30 -9.89 -5.34
C ILE A 215 17.99 -10.98 -4.32
N THR A 216 18.42 -10.80 -3.08
CA THR A 216 18.28 -11.83 -2.07
C THR A 216 17.84 -11.22 -0.75
N THR A 217 17.05 -11.97 0.03
CA THR A 217 16.63 -11.53 1.36
C THR A 217 16.62 -12.68 2.36
N SER A 218 16.85 -12.35 3.63
CA SER A 218 16.55 -13.25 4.74
C SER A 218 15.16 -12.95 5.31
N ARG A 219 14.66 -13.79 6.23
CA ARG A 219 13.46 -13.51 7.06
C ARG A 219 12.28 -12.90 6.29
N SER A 220 11.73 -13.64 5.32
CA SER A 220 10.70 -13.17 4.38
C SER A 220 9.45 -12.53 5.01
N ARG A 221 9.16 -12.78 6.29
CA ARG A 221 8.08 -12.09 7.01
C ARG A 221 8.38 -10.61 7.26
N TYR A 222 9.63 -10.31 7.62
CA TYR A 222 10.04 -8.99 8.10
C TYR A 222 10.42 -8.07 6.96
N TYR A 223 11.14 -8.58 5.96
CA TYR A 223 11.70 -7.78 4.86
C TYR A 223 10.89 -7.87 3.55
N ARG A 224 9.60 -8.25 3.62
CA ARG A 224 8.80 -8.47 2.41
C ARG A 224 8.62 -7.22 1.58
N MET A 225 8.33 -6.08 2.22
CA MET A 225 8.10 -4.83 1.50
C MET A 225 9.41 -4.34 0.89
N GLU A 226 10.48 -4.33 1.67
CA GLU A 226 11.81 -3.91 1.25
C GLU A 226 12.32 -4.76 0.07
N MET A 227 12.10 -6.08 0.12
CA MET A 227 12.45 -6.98 -0.96
C MET A 227 11.60 -6.74 -2.22
N CYS A 228 10.28 -6.59 -2.10
CA CYS A 228 9.43 -6.26 -3.25
C CYS A 228 9.85 -4.93 -3.89
N VAL A 229 10.15 -3.91 -3.07
CA VAL A 229 10.65 -2.61 -3.55
C VAL A 229 12.02 -2.76 -4.23
N ALA A 230 12.93 -3.58 -3.68
CA ALA A 230 14.22 -3.85 -4.30
C ALA A 230 14.06 -4.51 -5.69
N MET A 231 13.11 -5.44 -5.83
CA MET A 231 12.75 -6.04 -7.11
C MET A 231 12.20 -5.01 -8.10
N ALA A 232 11.27 -4.16 -7.67
CA ALA A 232 10.70 -3.10 -8.51
C ALA A 232 11.76 -2.07 -8.93
N ARG A 233 12.70 -1.71 -8.05
CA ARG A 233 13.86 -0.85 -8.39
C ARG A 233 14.77 -1.50 -9.42
N ALA A 234 15.10 -2.78 -9.28
CA ALA A 234 15.96 -3.48 -10.22
C ALA A 234 15.34 -3.60 -11.62
N LEU A 235 14.00 -3.70 -11.69
CA LEU A 235 13.24 -3.68 -12.93
C LEU A 235 13.07 -2.26 -13.51
N GLY A 236 13.45 -1.21 -12.77
CA GLY A 236 13.28 0.18 -13.19
C GLY A 236 11.83 0.66 -13.20
N VAL A 237 10.93 -0.02 -12.49
CA VAL A 237 9.50 0.31 -12.40
C VAL A 237 9.13 1.03 -11.12
N TYR A 238 10.01 1.03 -10.11
CA TYR A 238 9.81 1.75 -8.86
C TYR A 238 10.18 3.23 -8.98
N GLU A 239 9.33 4.10 -8.44
CA GLU A 239 9.63 5.51 -8.23
C GLU A 239 9.63 5.87 -6.74
N GLU A 240 10.42 6.87 -6.37
CA GLU A 240 10.52 7.37 -4.98
C GLU A 240 9.69 8.63 -4.75
N ASP A 241 9.33 9.32 -5.82
CA ASP A 241 8.59 10.58 -5.74
C ASP A 241 7.15 10.25 -5.34
N PRO A 242 6.60 10.93 -4.33
CA PRO A 242 5.21 10.70 -3.94
C PRO A 242 4.24 11.43 -4.91
N PRO A 243 2.97 11.01 -4.96
CA PRO A 243 1.95 11.63 -5.80
C PRO A 243 1.83 13.14 -5.63
N GLU A 244 1.61 13.85 -6.73
CA GLU A 244 1.47 15.31 -6.78
C GLU A 244 0.01 15.78 -6.73
N LEU A 245 -0.34 16.61 -5.74
CA LEU A 245 -1.62 17.31 -5.67
C LEU A 245 -1.60 18.61 -6.48
N HIS A 246 -2.47 18.72 -7.50
CA HIS A 246 -2.60 19.92 -8.34
C HIS A 246 -3.65 20.89 -7.84
N ALA A 247 -4.79 20.37 -7.40
CA ALA A 247 -5.91 21.20 -6.98
C ALA A 247 -6.77 20.50 -5.93
N THR A 248 -7.42 21.30 -5.09
CA THR A 248 -8.49 20.85 -4.20
C THR A 248 -9.64 21.83 -4.30
N SER A 249 -10.86 21.33 -4.37
CA SER A 249 -12.06 22.15 -4.42
C SER A 249 -13.16 21.61 -3.51
N LEU A 250 -13.99 22.53 -3.04
CA LEU A 250 -15.18 22.26 -2.24
C LEU A 250 -16.39 22.87 -2.96
N ASN A 251 -17.53 22.18 -2.94
CA ASN A 251 -18.76 22.69 -3.55
C ASN A 251 -19.29 23.98 -2.89
N ALA A 252 -18.92 24.25 -1.64
CA ALA A 252 -19.24 25.48 -0.93
C ALA A 252 -18.23 25.80 0.18
N SER A 253 -17.94 27.08 0.37
CA SER A 253 -17.09 27.57 1.47
C SER A 253 -17.86 27.78 2.79
N TRP A 254 -19.20 27.71 2.73
CA TRP A 254 -20.09 27.75 3.88
C TRP A 254 -21.30 26.84 3.65
N MET A 255 -21.72 26.08 4.67
CA MET A 255 -22.95 25.27 4.63
C MET A 255 -23.62 25.06 5.99
N ASN A 256 -24.89 24.62 5.90
CA ASN A 256 -25.66 24.15 7.03
C ASN A 256 -25.18 22.75 7.48
N PRO A 257 -25.14 22.43 8.79
CA PRO A 257 -24.71 21.13 9.32
C PRO A 257 -25.39 19.88 8.72
N SER A 258 -26.59 20.06 8.13
CA SER A 258 -27.35 18.97 7.49
C SER A 258 -26.97 18.69 6.03
N GLN A 259 -26.09 19.50 5.43
CA GLN A 259 -25.70 19.36 4.03
C GLN A 259 -24.38 18.60 3.88
N ALA A 260 -24.29 17.78 2.84
CA ALA A 260 -23.06 17.09 2.47
C ALA A 260 -22.09 18.05 1.79
N ILE A 261 -20.84 18.04 2.26
CA ILE A 261 -19.75 18.78 1.63
C ILE A 261 -19.11 17.85 0.61
N GLU A 262 -19.20 18.22 -0.65
CA GLU A 262 -18.48 17.51 -1.70
C GLU A 262 -17.07 18.10 -1.78
N ILE A 263 -16.08 17.23 -1.67
CA ILE A 263 -14.68 17.55 -1.84
C ILE A 263 -14.16 16.84 -3.08
N SER A 264 -13.35 17.55 -3.85
CA SER A 264 -12.66 17.01 -5.02
C SER A 264 -11.18 17.36 -4.93
N ALA A 265 -10.32 16.39 -5.25
CA ALA A 265 -8.88 16.54 -5.34
C ALA A 265 -8.41 16.08 -6.72
N SER A 266 -7.57 16.89 -7.37
CA SER A 266 -6.88 16.53 -8.60
C SER A 266 -5.45 16.13 -8.25
N VAL A 267 -5.11 14.86 -8.46
CA VAL A 267 -3.82 14.26 -8.10
C VAL A 267 -3.31 13.48 -9.29
N THR A 268 -2.05 13.69 -9.65
CA THR A 268 -1.34 12.85 -10.61
C THR A 268 -0.19 12.15 -9.94
N ASP A 269 0.20 11.03 -10.52
CA ASP A 269 1.44 10.37 -10.16
C ASP A 269 1.97 9.62 -11.40
N SER A 270 3.29 9.45 -11.52
CA SER A 270 3.85 8.70 -12.65
C SER A 270 3.61 7.19 -12.47
N THR A 271 3.51 6.75 -11.23
CA THR A 271 2.90 5.48 -10.85
C THR A 271 1.43 5.69 -10.52
N ARG A 272 0.69 4.59 -10.34
CA ARG A 272 -0.76 4.70 -10.07
C ARG A 272 -0.96 5.19 -8.65
N VAL A 273 -1.88 6.14 -8.46
CA VAL A 273 -2.36 6.54 -7.13
C VAL A 273 -3.22 5.41 -6.53
N SER A 274 -2.83 4.93 -5.34
CA SER A 274 -3.53 3.84 -4.64
C SER A 274 -4.60 4.34 -3.68
N GLY A 275 -4.43 5.55 -3.13
CA GLY A 275 -5.37 6.12 -2.16
C GLY A 275 -5.26 7.62 -2.04
N VAL A 276 -6.41 8.28 -1.90
CA VAL A 276 -6.52 9.71 -1.59
C VAL A 276 -7.43 9.88 -0.38
N LEU A 277 -6.90 10.50 0.68
CA LEU A 277 -7.61 10.68 1.95
C LEU A 277 -7.69 12.16 2.30
N ALA A 278 -8.91 12.67 2.46
CA ALA A 278 -9.15 13.99 3.03
C ALA A 278 -9.24 13.89 4.56
N ARG A 279 -8.29 14.50 5.27
CA ARG A 279 -8.29 14.61 6.74
C ARG A 279 -8.85 15.97 7.14
N ILE A 280 -9.84 15.97 8.01
CA ILE A 280 -10.57 17.18 8.43
C ILE A 280 -10.20 17.52 9.87
N TYR A 281 -9.77 18.76 10.07
CA TYR A 281 -9.36 19.29 11.36
C TYR A 281 -10.29 20.43 11.79
N ASP A 282 -10.82 20.35 13.01
CA ASP A 282 -11.52 21.48 13.63
C ASP A 282 -10.49 22.50 14.14
N VAL A 283 -10.59 23.73 13.63
CA VAL A 283 -9.72 24.86 13.98
C VAL A 283 -10.50 26.02 14.59
N SER A 284 -11.71 25.78 15.09
CA SER A 284 -12.56 26.79 15.73
C SER A 284 -11.89 27.48 16.93
N ASN A 285 -10.96 26.77 17.59
CA ASN A 285 -10.16 27.30 18.70
C ASN A 285 -8.75 27.76 18.28
N GLY A 286 -8.52 27.95 16.97
CA GLY A 286 -7.23 28.27 16.38
C GLY A 286 -6.43 27.05 15.94
N THR A 287 -5.51 27.26 14.98
CA THR A 287 -4.73 26.20 14.33
C THR A 287 -3.77 25.47 15.27
N ALA A 288 -3.29 26.14 16.33
CA ALA A 288 -2.42 25.51 17.34
C ALA A 288 -3.13 24.44 18.19
N SER A 289 -4.45 24.31 18.06
CA SER A 289 -5.28 23.31 18.74
C SER A 289 -6.12 22.49 17.75
N ALA A 290 -5.67 22.39 16.49
CA ALA A 290 -6.32 21.61 15.46
C ALA A 290 -6.47 20.14 15.89
N LEU A 291 -7.71 19.64 15.89
CA LEU A 291 -8.03 18.24 16.21
C LEU A 291 -8.58 17.57 14.96
N GLU A 292 -8.04 16.40 14.58
CA GLU A 292 -8.63 15.59 13.52
C GLU A 292 -10.01 15.09 13.97
N VAL A 293 -11.07 15.52 13.28
CA VAL A 293 -12.46 15.18 13.60
C VAL A 293 -13.06 14.18 12.64
N ALA A 294 -12.52 14.06 11.43
CA ALA A 294 -12.95 13.10 10.43
C ALA A 294 -11.85 12.82 9.40
N ALA A 295 -11.95 11.67 8.74
CA ALA A 295 -11.17 11.32 7.56
C ALA A 295 -12.11 10.71 6.52
N VAL A 296 -12.00 11.14 5.27
CA VAL A 296 -12.86 10.72 4.16
C VAL A 296 -11.99 10.22 3.02
N GLU A 297 -12.16 8.95 2.66
CA GLU A 297 -11.52 8.37 1.48
C GLU A 297 -12.20 8.91 0.23
N LEU A 298 -11.40 9.42 -0.72
CA LEU A 298 -11.87 9.96 -1.98
C LEU A 298 -11.78 8.86 -3.05
N SER A 299 -12.83 8.73 -3.85
CA SER A 299 -12.92 7.74 -4.92
C SER A 299 -12.61 8.38 -6.27
N LEU A 300 -11.88 7.68 -7.13
CA LEU A 300 -11.63 8.10 -8.51
C LEU A 300 -12.96 8.21 -9.27
N VAL A 301 -13.22 9.37 -9.89
CA VAL A 301 -14.44 9.64 -10.68
C VAL A 301 -14.12 9.89 -12.15
N GLU A 302 -12.99 10.55 -12.42
CA GLU A 302 -12.43 10.84 -13.74
C GLU A 302 -10.89 10.80 -13.61
N GLU A 303 -10.16 10.80 -14.72
CA GLU A 303 -8.69 10.74 -14.76
C GLU A 303 -8.13 11.79 -13.82
N ASP A 304 -7.31 11.33 -12.87
CA ASP A 304 -6.66 12.15 -11.84
C ASP A 304 -7.61 12.91 -10.90
N ILE A 305 -8.93 12.69 -10.97
CA ILE A 305 -9.94 13.40 -10.17
C ILE A 305 -10.62 12.45 -9.19
N TYR A 306 -10.46 12.77 -7.90
CA TYR A 306 -10.97 12.01 -6.78
C TYR A 306 -12.01 12.82 -6.01
N ASN A 307 -13.20 12.25 -5.77
CA ASN A 307 -14.26 12.91 -5.04
C ASN A 307 -14.69 12.13 -3.79
N GLY A 308 -15.20 12.87 -2.80
CA GLY A 308 -15.78 12.29 -1.59
C GLY A 308 -16.77 13.24 -0.93
N HIS A 309 -17.42 12.76 0.13
CA HIS A 309 -18.42 13.52 0.87
C HIS A 309 -18.09 13.60 2.35
N ILE A 310 -18.02 14.81 2.87
CA ILE A 310 -17.87 15.08 4.30
C ILE A 310 -19.28 15.29 4.87
N LEU A 311 -19.59 14.59 5.97
CA LEU A 311 -20.91 14.55 6.59
C LEU A 311 -20.79 14.71 8.11
N GLY A 312 -21.84 15.26 8.71
CA GLY A 312 -22.03 15.19 10.18
C GLY A 312 -21.06 16.04 10.99
N LEU A 313 -20.59 17.16 10.43
CA LEU A 313 -19.78 18.12 11.16
C LEU A 313 -20.67 19.10 11.95
N ASP A 314 -20.26 19.38 13.18
CA ASP A 314 -20.85 20.44 14.00
C ASP A 314 -20.46 21.83 13.50
N GLU A 315 -21.06 22.89 14.06
CA GLU A 315 -20.68 24.25 13.72
C GLU A 315 -19.21 24.52 14.08
N GLY A 316 -18.48 25.10 13.14
CA GLY A 316 -17.06 25.33 13.31
C GLY A 316 -16.36 25.81 12.05
N SER A 317 -15.08 26.12 12.21
CA SER A 317 -14.15 26.36 11.10
C SER A 317 -13.24 25.15 10.94
N PHE A 318 -13.09 24.68 9.71
CA PHE A 318 -12.38 23.44 9.42
C PHE A 318 -11.27 23.64 8.40
N LEU A 319 -10.16 22.95 8.62
CA LEU A 319 -9.09 22.78 7.63
C LEU A 319 -9.16 21.37 7.06
N VAL A 320 -8.86 21.25 5.77
CA VAL A 320 -8.69 19.95 5.12
C VAL A 320 -7.24 19.77 4.72
N HIS A 321 -6.66 18.65 5.10
CA HIS A 321 -5.40 18.16 4.56
C HIS A 321 -5.70 17.02 3.59
N ILE A 322 -4.95 16.95 2.49
CA ILE A 322 -5.05 15.84 1.54
C ILE A 322 -3.81 14.98 1.71
N GLU A 323 -4.01 13.72 2.10
CA GLU A 323 -2.98 12.69 2.09
C GLU A 323 -3.16 11.86 0.82
N VAL A 324 -2.09 11.65 0.07
CA VAL A 324 -2.10 10.86 -1.14
C VAL A 324 -1.02 9.82 -1.10
N GLN A 325 -1.33 8.62 -1.57
CA GLN A 325 -0.43 7.47 -1.59
C GLN A 325 -0.43 6.81 -2.97
N ASP A 326 0.74 6.41 -3.45
CA ASP A 326 0.91 5.63 -4.68
C ASP A 326 0.80 4.12 -4.43
N ILE A 327 0.88 3.30 -5.49
CA ILE A 327 0.87 1.84 -5.36
C ILE A 327 2.08 1.29 -4.58
N TYR A 328 3.21 1.99 -4.56
CA TYR A 328 4.42 1.57 -3.87
C TYR A 328 4.47 1.95 -2.38
N GLY A 329 3.49 2.72 -1.91
CA GLY A 329 3.36 3.17 -0.53
C GLY A 329 4.06 4.51 -0.24
N ASN A 330 4.58 5.21 -1.26
CA ASN A 330 5.08 6.56 -1.09
C ASN A 330 3.90 7.49 -0.82
N THR A 331 4.02 8.35 0.20
CA THR A 331 2.92 9.18 0.69
C THR A 331 3.32 10.64 0.74
N ALA A 332 2.44 11.52 0.24
CA ALA A 332 2.53 12.97 0.42
C ALA A 332 1.35 13.47 1.26
N LEU A 333 1.64 14.38 2.20
CA LEU A 333 0.63 15.08 3.00
C LEU A 333 0.62 16.57 2.64
N TYR A 334 -0.46 17.01 2.02
CA TYR A 334 -0.70 18.40 1.66
C TYR A 334 -1.53 19.08 2.75
N ASN A 335 -0.88 19.97 3.50
CA ASN A 335 -1.51 20.69 4.60
C ASN A 335 -2.32 21.88 4.10
N SER A 336 -3.47 22.11 4.75
CA SER A 336 -4.36 23.26 4.48
C SER A 336 -4.76 23.40 3.01
N SER A 337 -5.05 22.27 2.34
CA SER A 337 -5.45 22.24 0.93
C SER A 337 -6.82 22.89 0.68
N ALA A 338 -7.69 22.93 1.69
CA ALA A 338 -8.93 23.67 1.64
C ALA A 338 -9.38 24.10 3.05
N GLU A 339 -10.25 25.11 3.11
CA GLU A 339 -10.87 25.59 4.34
C GLU A 339 -12.36 25.82 4.11
N PHE A 340 -13.18 25.54 5.13
CA PHE A 340 -14.61 25.83 5.08
C PHE A 340 -15.19 26.09 6.46
N VAL A 341 -16.38 26.68 6.49
CA VAL A 341 -17.13 26.95 7.73
C VAL A 341 -18.47 26.24 7.68
N VAL A 342 -18.79 25.54 8.77
CA VAL A 342 -20.14 24.98 8.97
C VAL A 342 -20.87 25.88 9.94
N SER A 343 -22.04 26.40 9.54
CA SER A 343 -22.92 27.14 10.44
C SER A 343 -24.38 27.08 9.99
N TRP A 344 -25.31 27.10 10.95
CA TRP A 344 -26.74 27.23 10.71
C TRP A 344 -27.13 28.54 10.02
N SER A 345 -26.31 29.59 10.15
CA SER A 345 -26.56 30.90 9.55
C SER A 345 -25.51 31.22 8.49
N PRO A 346 -25.90 31.76 7.32
CA PRO A 346 -24.93 32.20 6.33
C PRO A 346 -24.00 33.26 6.91
N PRO A 347 -22.71 33.28 6.53
CA PRO A 347 -21.82 34.34 6.94
C PRO A 347 -22.45 35.64 6.45
N PHE A 348 -22.72 36.56 7.38
CA PHE A 348 -23.17 37.88 7.00
C PHE A 348 -22.10 38.47 6.06
N PRO A 349 -22.49 39.01 4.89
CA PRO A 349 -21.52 39.66 4.01
C PRO A 349 -20.80 40.71 4.84
N SER A 350 -19.46 40.73 4.76
CA SER A 350 -18.67 41.71 5.49
C SER A 350 -19.25 43.10 5.26
N LEU A 351 -19.15 44.00 6.25
CA LEU A 351 -19.68 45.35 6.13
C LEU A 351 -19.19 46.04 4.84
N ASN A 352 -17.97 45.72 4.38
CA ASN A 352 -17.40 46.23 3.14
C ASN A 352 -18.09 45.68 1.87
N THR A 353 -18.47 44.40 1.84
CA THR A 353 -19.22 43.80 0.73
C THR A 353 -20.66 44.35 0.69
N ALA A 354 -21.28 44.48 1.87
CA ALA A 354 -22.61 45.08 2.01
C ALA A 354 -22.62 46.56 1.60
N LEU A 355 -21.61 47.34 2.01
CA LEU A 355 -21.42 48.73 1.60
C LEU A 355 -21.07 48.87 0.12
N GLY A 356 -20.33 47.93 -0.47
CA GLY A 356 -20.03 47.92 -1.90
C GLY A 356 -21.28 47.70 -2.76
N ILE A 357 -22.13 46.74 -2.40
CA ILE A 357 -23.41 46.47 -3.09
C ILE A 357 -24.37 47.66 -2.91
N ALA A 358 -24.48 48.19 -1.69
CA ALA A 358 -25.29 49.37 -1.42
C ALA A 358 -24.77 50.61 -2.17
N GLY A 359 -23.45 50.80 -2.23
CA GLY A 359 -22.80 51.88 -2.97
C GLY A 359 -23.03 51.79 -4.48
N ALA A 360 -22.96 50.59 -5.07
CA ALA A 360 -23.28 50.36 -6.47
C ALA A 360 -24.75 50.64 -6.79
N ALA A 361 -25.67 50.24 -5.91
CA ALA A 361 -27.11 50.53 -6.05
C ALA A 361 -27.40 52.05 -5.96
N ILE A 362 -26.76 52.76 -5.03
CA ILE A 362 -26.88 54.22 -4.89
C ILE A 362 -26.30 54.93 -6.12
N ALA A 363 -25.15 54.49 -6.64
CA ALA A 363 -24.55 55.05 -7.86
C ALA A 363 -25.45 54.85 -9.09
N LEU A 364 -26.06 53.67 -9.25
CA LEU A 364 -27.01 53.40 -10.35
C LEU A 364 -28.24 54.31 -10.27
N THR A 365 -28.74 54.54 -9.06
CA THR A 365 -29.88 55.42 -8.80
C THR A 365 -29.55 56.89 -9.08
N PHE A 366 -28.33 57.32 -8.74
CA PHE A 366 -27.84 58.67 -9.06
C PHE A 366 -27.65 58.87 -10.57
N VAL A 367 -27.11 57.88 -11.28
CA VAL A 367 -26.95 57.96 -12.75
C VAL A 367 -28.31 58.05 -13.45
N THR A 368 -29.30 57.26 -13.01
CA THR A 368 -30.67 57.35 -13.57
C THR A 368 -31.32 58.71 -13.27
N LEU A 369 -31.19 59.25 -12.05
CA LEU A 369 -31.72 60.57 -11.72
C LEU A 369 -31.05 61.71 -12.51
N VAL A 370 -29.73 61.66 -12.71
CA VAL A 370 -29.01 62.66 -13.52
C VAL A 370 -29.42 62.59 -15.00
N VAL A 371 -29.61 61.39 -15.56
CA VAL A 371 -30.08 61.21 -16.94
C VAL A 371 -31.52 61.71 -17.12
N VAL A 372 -32.40 61.49 -16.13
CA VAL A 372 -33.79 61.99 -16.16
C VAL A 372 -33.85 63.52 -16.02
N LYS A 373 -33.01 64.12 -15.18
CA LYS A 373 -32.99 65.58 -14.99
C LYS A 373 -32.38 66.36 -16.17
N ARG A 374 -31.60 65.70 -17.04
CA ARG A 374 -31.02 66.30 -18.25
C ARG A 374 -31.97 66.27 -19.47
N LYS A 375 -33.10 65.57 -19.36
CA LYS A 375 -34.14 65.46 -20.41
C LYS A 375 -35.37 66.35 -20.18
N ARG A 376 -35.39 67.15 -19.11
CA ARG A 376 -36.32 68.26 -18.90
C ARG A 376 -35.53 69.56 -18.98
#